data_AF-A0A957A4A7-F1
#
_entry.id   AF-A0A957A4A7-F1
#
_cell.length_a   1.000
_cell.length_b   1.000
_cell.length_c   1.000
_cell.angle_alpha   90.00
_cell.angle_beta   90.00
_cell.angle_gamma   90.00
#
_symmetry.space_group_name_H-M   'P 1'
#
loop_
_entity.id
_entity.type
_entity.pdbx_description
1 polymer ?
#
loop_
_entity_poly.entity_id
_entity_poly.type
_entity_poly.pdbx_seq_one_letter_code
_entity_poly.pdbx_strand_id
1 'polypeptide(L)'
;APDAGSPLPDGNLSDDEAFVSFVLDDVQDFWEGLFADAGQAYARAQLVLFSGAVQSGCGAASAATGPFYCSLDQRVYLDLDFFDELHQRFGAPGDFAQAYVIAHEIAHHVQNLTGVSKVVIDQSRSDPSQRNDLSIKQELQADCLAGVWAYSTYNRNLLESGDIEEGLGAAAAVGDDRIQETVTGRVDPESWTHGSSQQRVEWFQRGFESGDSGQCDTFAELD
;
A
#
# COMPACT_ATOMS: atom_id res chain seq x y z
N ALA A 1 -13.41 -27.40 -6.31
CA ALA A 1 -13.63 -26.24 -5.43
C ALA A 1 -12.26 -25.79 -4.96
N PRO A 2 -11.79 -24.58 -5.28
CA PRO A 2 -10.57 -24.08 -4.68
C PRO A 2 -10.89 -23.58 -3.27
N ASP A 3 -9.96 -23.88 -2.38
CA ASP A 3 -9.94 -23.54 -0.96
C ASP A 3 -10.13 -22.03 -0.78
N ALA A 4 -11.23 -21.63 -0.17
CA ALA A 4 -11.32 -20.29 0.41
C ALA A 4 -10.34 -20.29 1.57
N GLY A 5 -9.34 -19.41 1.52
CA GLY A 5 -8.33 -19.24 2.58
C GLY A 5 -8.97 -19.43 3.94
N SER A 6 -8.50 -20.46 4.65
CA SER A 6 -9.08 -20.85 5.93
C SER A 6 -9.04 -19.65 6.88
N PRO A 7 -10.09 -19.42 7.69
CA PRO A 7 -9.98 -18.48 8.78
C PRO A 7 -8.79 -18.89 9.64
N LEU A 8 -7.97 -17.91 10.06
CA LEU A 8 -6.85 -18.15 10.97
C LEU A 8 -7.38 -18.99 12.15
N PRO A 9 -6.77 -20.16 12.44
CA PRO A 9 -7.24 -21.04 13.49
C PRO A 9 -7.17 -20.32 14.85
N ASP A 10 -8.13 -20.59 15.74
CA ASP A 10 -8.18 -20.12 17.14
C ASP A 10 -6.97 -20.64 17.96
N GLY A 11 -5.78 -20.15 17.63
CA GLY A 11 -4.50 -20.39 18.26
C GLY A 11 -3.74 -19.07 18.26
N ASN A 12 -3.01 -18.82 19.34
CA ASN A 12 -2.26 -17.58 19.58
C ASN A 12 -1.49 -17.18 18.31
N LEU A 13 -1.87 -16.06 17.69
CA LEU A 13 -1.18 -15.48 16.53
C LEU A 13 0.32 -15.36 16.84
N SER A 14 1.18 -15.54 15.84
CA SER A 14 2.58 -15.08 16.00
C SER A 14 2.59 -13.57 16.29
N ASP A 15 3.69 -13.07 16.84
CA ASP A 15 3.83 -11.63 17.08
C ASP A 15 3.65 -10.81 15.79
N ASP A 16 4.15 -11.33 14.66
CA ASP A 16 3.99 -10.73 13.32
C ASP A 16 2.52 -10.76 12.85
N GLU A 17 1.84 -11.90 13.00
CA GLU A 17 0.41 -12.03 12.63
C GLU A 17 -0.47 -11.10 13.48
N ALA A 18 -0.17 -10.99 14.77
CA ALA A 18 -0.86 -10.09 15.68
C ALA A 18 -0.62 -8.62 15.32
N PHE A 19 0.62 -8.27 14.97
CA PHE A 19 0.99 -6.93 14.52
C PHE A 19 0.27 -6.56 13.21
N VAL A 20 0.32 -7.43 12.20
CA VAL A 20 -0.39 -7.22 10.92
C VAL A 20 -1.89 -7.05 11.15
N SER A 21 -2.49 -7.92 11.98
CA SER A 21 -3.93 -7.84 12.29
C SER A 21 -4.26 -6.51 12.96
N PHE A 22 -3.45 -6.06 13.91
CA PHE A 22 -3.64 -4.78 14.59
C PHE A 22 -3.56 -3.60 13.62
N VAL A 23 -2.52 -3.53 12.79
CA VAL A 23 -2.35 -2.44 11.81
C VAL A 23 -3.50 -2.43 10.81
N LEU A 24 -3.88 -3.60 10.29
CA LEU A 24 -5.00 -3.74 9.35
C LEU A 24 -6.31 -3.25 9.95
N ASP A 25 -6.61 -3.60 11.19
CA ASP A 25 -7.82 -3.14 11.85
C ASP A 25 -7.78 -1.62 12.12
N ASP A 26 -6.64 -1.10 12.55
CA ASP A 26 -6.46 0.33 12.84
C ASP A 26 -6.63 1.20 11.58
N VAL A 27 -6.00 0.82 10.46
CA VAL A 27 -6.13 1.57 9.20
C VAL A 27 -7.56 1.48 8.64
N GLN A 28 -8.23 0.33 8.79
CA GLN A 28 -9.60 0.19 8.33
C GLN A 28 -10.60 0.97 9.20
N ASP A 29 -10.41 0.99 10.52
CA ASP A 29 -11.22 1.81 11.44
C ASP A 29 -11.09 3.30 11.10
N PHE A 30 -9.88 3.74 10.77
CA PHE A 30 -9.63 5.11 10.32
C PHE A 30 -10.44 5.46 9.07
N TRP A 31 -10.37 4.62 8.03
CA TRP A 31 -11.12 4.85 6.79
C TRP A 31 -12.62 4.69 6.98
N GLU A 32 -13.07 3.76 7.82
CA GLU A 32 -14.48 3.59 8.14
C GLU A 32 -15.06 4.87 8.77
N GLY A 33 -14.32 5.50 9.68
CA GLY A 33 -14.67 6.81 10.25
C GLY A 33 -14.78 7.90 9.18
N LEU A 34 -13.77 8.05 8.32
CA LEU A 34 -13.78 9.07 7.26
C LEU A 34 -14.91 8.87 6.25
N PHE A 35 -15.19 7.63 5.86
CA PHE A 35 -16.32 7.33 4.97
C PHE A 35 -17.66 7.64 5.65
N ALA A 36 -17.81 7.32 6.94
CA ALA A 36 -19.02 7.62 7.69
C ALA A 36 -19.26 9.15 7.80
N ASP A 37 -18.21 9.93 8.02
CA ASP A 37 -18.27 11.41 8.03
C ASP A 37 -18.69 11.97 6.67
N ALA A 38 -18.31 11.30 5.58
CA ALA A 38 -18.75 11.61 4.22
C ALA A 38 -20.15 11.04 3.86
N GLY A 39 -20.83 10.38 4.80
CA GLY A 39 -22.14 9.76 4.59
C GLY A 39 -22.11 8.51 3.70
N GLN A 40 -20.96 7.85 3.60
CA GLN A 40 -20.74 6.63 2.82
C GLN A 40 -20.46 5.44 3.75
N ALA A 41 -20.71 4.22 3.26
CA ALA A 41 -20.34 3.00 3.97
C ALA A 41 -18.96 2.53 3.50
N TYR A 42 -18.10 2.15 4.44
CA TYR A 42 -16.83 1.50 4.16
C TYR A 42 -17.02 -0.03 4.21
N ALA A 43 -16.71 -0.71 3.10
CA ALA A 43 -16.60 -2.16 3.11
C ALA A 43 -15.16 -2.49 3.52
N ARG A 44 -14.96 -3.34 4.54
CA ARG A 44 -13.60 -3.74 4.94
C ARG A 44 -13.00 -4.72 3.94
N ALA A 45 -11.72 -4.53 3.60
CA ALA A 45 -10.94 -5.50 2.85
C ALA A 45 -10.66 -6.75 3.69
N GLN A 46 -10.51 -7.89 3.03
CA GLN A 46 -10.08 -9.13 3.69
C GLN A 46 -8.57 -9.31 3.51
N LEU A 47 -7.89 -9.73 4.58
CA LEU A 47 -6.48 -10.11 4.52
C LEU A 47 -6.32 -11.59 4.14
N VAL A 48 -5.36 -11.86 3.26
CA VAL A 48 -4.87 -13.20 2.94
C VAL A 48 -3.37 -13.22 3.21
N LEU A 49 -2.99 -13.89 4.29
CA LEU A 49 -1.58 -14.24 4.52
C LEU A 49 -1.22 -15.44 3.64
N PHE A 50 -0.07 -15.36 2.96
CA PHE A 50 0.44 -16.45 2.12
C PHE A 50 1.95 -16.58 2.26
N SER A 51 2.52 -17.66 1.73
CA SER A 51 3.96 -17.84 1.59
C SER A 51 4.26 -18.48 0.24
N GLY A 52 5.22 -17.92 -0.48
CA GLY A 52 5.72 -18.45 -1.75
C GLY A 52 4.82 -18.19 -2.96
N ALA A 53 3.56 -18.65 -2.95
CA ALA A 53 2.61 -18.42 -4.05
C ALA A 53 1.15 -18.43 -3.60
N VAL A 54 0.32 -17.63 -4.29
CA VAL A 54 -1.11 -17.52 -4.02
C VAL A 54 -1.91 -17.34 -5.31
N GLN A 55 -3.12 -17.90 -5.34
CA GLN A 55 -4.10 -17.62 -6.39
C GLN A 55 -5.07 -16.55 -5.89
N SER A 56 -4.97 -15.35 -6.46
CA SER A 56 -5.88 -14.24 -6.18
C SER A 56 -7.00 -14.14 -7.22
N GLY A 57 -7.99 -13.28 -6.97
CA GLY A 57 -8.98 -12.85 -7.96
C GLY A 57 -8.38 -12.11 -9.15
N CYS A 58 -7.17 -11.55 -9.00
CA CYS A 58 -6.44 -10.84 -10.04
C CYS A 58 -5.51 -11.77 -10.85
N GLY A 59 -5.33 -13.02 -10.42
CA GLY A 59 -4.46 -14.00 -11.06
C GLY A 59 -3.52 -14.70 -10.07
N ALA A 60 -2.64 -15.55 -10.60
CA ALA A 60 -1.59 -16.14 -9.79
C ALA A 60 -0.52 -15.09 -9.46
N ALA A 61 -0.10 -15.04 -8.20
CA ALA A 61 0.97 -14.19 -7.70
C ALA A 61 1.98 -15.03 -6.89
N SER A 62 3.19 -14.53 -6.73
CA SER A 62 4.23 -15.16 -5.91
C SER A 62 4.81 -14.17 -4.91
N ALA A 63 5.55 -14.68 -3.93
CA ALA A 63 6.28 -13.89 -2.94
C ALA A 63 7.16 -12.80 -3.59
N ALA A 64 7.69 -13.07 -4.79
CA ALA A 64 8.52 -12.15 -5.54
C ALA A 64 7.78 -10.88 -6.03
N THR A 65 6.44 -10.89 -6.03
CA THR A 65 5.62 -9.70 -6.32
C THR A 65 5.56 -8.75 -5.12
N GLY A 66 5.80 -9.25 -3.90
CA GLY A 66 5.56 -8.51 -2.67
C GLY A 66 4.07 -8.46 -2.30
N PRO A 67 3.71 -7.66 -1.28
CA PRO A 67 2.33 -7.44 -0.86
C PRO A 67 1.55 -6.72 -1.96
N PHE A 68 0.23 -6.99 -2.03
CA PHE A 68 -0.63 -6.33 -3.02
C PHE A 68 -2.10 -6.37 -2.65
N TYR A 69 -2.84 -5.36 -3.10
CA TYR A 69 -4.31 -5.36 -3.10
C TYR A 69 -4.88 -5.79 -4.46
N CYS A 70 -5.89 -6.67 -4.43
CA CYS A 70 -6.64 -7.05 -5.62
C CYS A 70 -8.04 -6.42 -5.64
N SER A 71 -8.30 -5.56 -6.62
CA SER A 71 -9.59 -4.87 -6.78
C SER A 71 -10.75 -5.80 -7.18
N LEU A 72 -10.47 -6.95 -7.78
CA LEU A 72 -11.49 -7.89 -8.27
C LEU A 72 -12.12 -8.75 -7.17
N ASP A 73 -11.38 -9.05 -6.11
CA ASP A 73 -11.87 -9.81 -4.96
C ASP A 73 -11.87 -9.00 -3.65
N GLN A 74 -11.36 -7.75 -3.69
CA GLN A 74 -11.30 -6.81 -2.58
C GLN A 74 -10.47 -7.33 -1.41
N ARG A 75 -9.33 -7.95 -1.70
CA ARG A 75 -8.43 -8.53 -0.70
C ARG A 75 -7.05 -7.92 -0.73
N VAL A 76 -6.46 -7.81 0.45
CA VAL A 76 -5.03 -7.53 0.66
C VAL A 76 -4.32 -8.87 0.80
N TYR A 77 -3.27 -9.08 0.03
CA TYR A 77 -2.42 -10.26 0.06
C TYR A 77 -1.06 -9.86 0.62
N LEU A 78 -0.63 -10.57 1.67
CA LEU A 78 0.63 -10.27 2.36
C LEU A 78 1.43 -11.55 2.56
N ASP A 79 2.68 -11.53 2.13
CA ASP A 79 3.67 -12.54 2.50
C ASP A 79 4.48 -12.00 3.68
N LEU A 80 4.45 -12.68 4.83
CA LEU A 80 5.19 -12.23 6.02
C LEU A 80 6.71 -12.28 5.80
N ASP A 81 7.19 -13.16 4.91
CA ASP A 81 8.61 -13.22 4.54
C ASP A 81 9.05 -11.93 3.80
N PHE A 82 8.10 -11.13 3.28
CA PHE A 82 8.41 -9.85 2.66
C PHE A 82 8.99 -8.84 3.66
N PHE A 83 8.59 -8.89 4.94
CA PHE A 83 9.13 -7.95 5.93
C PHE A 83 10.61 -8.19 6.21
N ASP A 84 11.05 -9.46 6.12
CA ASP A 84 12.47 -9.79 6.13
C ASP A 84 13.18 -9.27 4.87
N GLU A 85 12.56 -9.33 3.69
CA GLU A 85 13.11 -8.72 2.47
C GLU A 85 13.20 -7.19 2.58
N LEU A 86 12.17 -6.53 3.11
CA LEU A 86 12.12 -5.08 3.31
C LEU A 86 13.30 -4.60 4.16
N HIS A 87 13.56 -5.32 5.26
CA HIS A 87 14.72 -5.07 6.11
C HIS A 87 16.04 -5.41 5.39
N GLN A 88 16.23 -6.66 4.96
CA GLN A 88 17.54 -7.16 4.57
C GLN A 88 17.99 -6.68 3.18
N ARG A 89 17.04 -6.63 2.23
CA ARG A 89 17.32 -6.36 0.81
C ARG A 89 17.13 -4.89 0.48
N PHE A 90 16.08 -4.28 1.01
CA PHE A 90 15.70 -2.92 0.67
C PHE A 90 16.20 -1.89 1.71
N GLY A 91 16.64 -2.34 2.88
CA GLY A 91 17.28 -1.51 3.90
C GLY A 91 16.29 -0.63 4.67
N ALA A 92 15.02 -1.05 4.73
CA ALA A 92 13.94 -0.39 5.47
C ALA A 92 13.47 -1.30 6.63
N PRO A 93 14.23 -1.35 7.74
CA PRO A 93 13.79 -2.03 8.95
C PRO A 93 12.71 -1.22 9.67
N GLY A 94 12.13 -1.81 10.70
CA GLY A 94 11.18 -1.14 11.58
C GLY A 94 9.78 -1.71 11.48
N ASP A 95 9.03 -1.64 12.57
CA ASP A 95 7.63 -2.05 12.57
C ASP A 95 6.75 -1.04 11.82
N PHE A 96 7.06 0.25 11.89
CA PHE A 96 6.32 1.25 11.14
C PHE A 96 6.58 1.17 9.63
N ALA A 97 7.76 0.70 9.20
CA ALA A 97 8.01 0.36 7.80
C ALA A 97 7.04 -0.73 7.29
N GLN A 98 6.78 -1.75 8.10
CA GLN A 98 5.79 -2.78 7.79
C GLN A 98 4.37 -2.23 7.82
N ALA A 99 4.06 -1.36 8.80
CA ALA A 99 2.77 -0.74 8.94
C ALA A 99 2.42 0.18 7.75
N TYR A 100 3.41 0.91 7.24
CA TYR A 100 3.30 1.70 6.01
C TYR A 100 2.88 0.83 4.81
N VAL A 101 3.50 -0.34 4.63
CA VAL A 101 3.15 -1.26 3.53
C VAL A 101 1.70 -1.72 3.63
N ILE A 102 1.24 -2.09 4.83
CA ILE A 102 -0.17 -2.48 5.04
C ILE A 102 -1.12 -1.31 4.76
N ALA A 103 -0.78 -0.12 5.23
CA ALA A 103 -1.59 1.08 5.00
C ALA A 103 -1.64 1.47 3.52
N HIS A 104 -0.56 1.27 2.78
CA HIS A 104 -0.48 1.45 1.34
C HIS A 104 -1.43 0.49 0.59
N GLU A 105 -1.43 -0.80 0.94
CA GLU A 105 -2.36 -1.75 0.32
C GLU A 105 -3.83 -1.44 0.64
N ILE A 106 -4.11 -0.95 1.84
CA ILE A 106 -5.46 -0.47 2.19
C ILE A 106 -5.81 0.83 1.45
N ALA A 107 -4.83 1.67 1.13
CA ALA A 107 -5.08 2.85 0.29
C ALA A 107 -5.52 2.46 -1.13
N HIS A 108 -4.98 1.38 -1.71
CA HIS A 108 -5.53 0.83 -2.96
C HIS A 108 -6.97 0.31 -2.82
N HIS A 109 -7.32 -0.24 -1.64
CA HIS A 109 -8.71 -0.57 -1.35
C HIS A 109 -9.60 0.67 -1.33
N VAL A 110 -9.16 1.76 -0.70
CA VAL A 110 -9.87 3.05 -0.70
C VAL A 110 -10.04 3.58 -2.12
N GLN A 111 -8.99 3.56 -2.95
CA GLN A 111 -9.06 3.94 -4.37
C GLN A 111 -10.09 3.11 -5.15
N ASN A 112 -10.22 1.83 -4.82
CA ASN A 112 -11.23 0.97 -5.42
C ASN A 112 -12.65 1.36 -5.00
N LEU A 113 -12.87 1.64 -3.70
CA LEU A 113 -14.17 2.07 -3.18
C LEU A 113 -14.59 3.45 -3.72
N THR A 114 -13.64 4.37 -3.91
CA THR A 114 -13.89 5.74 -4.43
C THR A 114 -13.93 5.79 -5.96
N GLY A 115 -13.59 4.69 -6.65
CA GLY A 115 -13.68 4.56 -8.10
C GLY A 115 -12.42 4.99 -8.88
N VAL A 116 -11.36 5.43 -8.19
CA VAL A 116 -10.08 5.79 -8.82
C VAL A 116 -9.50 4.61 -9.61
N SER A 117 -9.45 3.41 -9.01
CA SER A 117 -8.88 2.23 -9.69
C SER A 117 -9.62 1.90 -10.98
N LYS A 118 -10.95 2.09 -11.01
CA LYS A 118 -11.75 1.90 -12.23
C LYS A 118 -11.36 2.90 -13.32
N VAL A 119 -11.19 4.17 -12.96
CA VAL A 119 -10.76 5.22 -13.90
C VAL A 119 -9.39 4.89 -14.49
N VAL A 120 -8.43 4.52 -13.66
CA VAL A 120 -7.08 4.13 -14.10
C VAL A 120 -7.12 2.95 -15.07
N ILE A 121 -7.89 1.90 -14.76
CA ILE A 121 -8.06 0.73 -15.62
C ILE A 121 -8.69 1.10 -16.97
N ASP A 122 -9.77 1.87 -16.96
CA ASP A 122 -10.49 2.23 -18.18
C ASP A 122 -9.63 3.14 -19.08
N GLN A 123 -8.93 4.12 -18.50
CA GLN A 123 -8.03 5.01 -19.25
C GLN A 123 -6.83 4.25 -19.81
N SER A 124 -6.18 3.39 -19.02
CA SER A 124 -5.06 2.54 -19.45
C SER A 124 -5.42 1.56 -20.57
N ARG A 125 -6.70 1.18 -20.68
CA ARG A 125 -7.23 0.38 -21.80
C ARG A 125 -7.48 1.23 -23.04
N SER A 126 -8.00 2.45 -22.85
CA SER A 126 -8.28 3.36 -23.96
C SER A 126 -7.01 3.93 -24.61
N ASP A 127 -5.97 4.19 -23.79
CA ASP A 127 -4.69 4.69 -24.24
C ASP A 127 -3.55 3.96 -23.51
N PRO A 128 -3.06 2.85 -24.09
CA PRO A 128 -1.95 2.09 -23.50
C PRO A 128 -0.66 2.89 -23.32
N SER A 129 -0.48 4.02 -24.02
CA SER A 129 0.73 4.83 -23.88
C SER A 129 0.79 5.58 -22.55
N GLN A 130 -0.35 5.80 -21.90
CA GLN A 130 -0.44 6.45 -20.59
C GLN A 130 -0.45 5.45 -19.42
N ARG A 131 -0.39 4.14 -19.68
CA ARG A 131 -0.54 3.11 -18.65
C ARG A 131 0.44 3.27 -17.49
N ASN A 132 1.71 3.51 -17.79
CA ASN A 132 2.76 3.65 -16.79
C ASN A 132 2.54 4.91 -15.95
N ASP A 133 2.25 6.04 -16.59
CA ASP A 133 1.98 7.31 -15.90
C ASP A 133 0.74 7.23 -14.99
N LEU A 134 -0.34 6.59 -15.46
CA LEU A 134 -1.54 6.36 -14.65
C LEU A 134 -1.27 5.41 -13.47
N SER A 135 -0.45 4.39 -13.68
CA SER A 135 0.01 3.49 -12.61
C SER A 135 0.77 4.28 -11.55
N ILE A 136 1.78 5.07 -11.95
CA ILE A 136 2.58 5.90 -11.04
C ILE A 136 1.68 6.84 -10.23
N LYS A 137 0.72 7.53 -10.86
CA LYS A 137 -0.22 8.40 -10.12
C LYS A 137 -1.06 7.65 -9.10
N GLN A 138 -1.50 6.44 -9.44
CA GLN A 138 -2.26 5.60 -8.52
C GLN A 138 -1.40 5.21 -7.30
N GLU A 139 -0.16 4.79 -7.53
CA GLU A 139 0.79 4.42 -6.48
C GLU A 139 1.12 5.60 -5.55
N LEU A 140 1.42 6.77 -6.13
CA LEU A 140 1.69 7.99 -5.37
C LEU A 140 0.49 8.47 -4.55
N GLN A 141 -0.73 8.28 -5.06
CA GLN A 141 -1.93 8.58 -4.27
C GLN A 141 -2.06 7.61 -3.11
N ALA A 142 -1.73 6.33 -3.30
CA ALA A 142 -1.76 5.35 -2.23
C ALA A 142 -0.75 5.70 -1.12
N ASP A 143 0.45 6.18 -1.47
CA ASP A 143 1.41 6.71 -0.50
C ASP A 143 0.85 7.88 0.31
N CYS A 144 0.22 8.85 -0.36
CA CYS A 144 -0.37 9.99 0.33
C CYS A 144 -1.50 9.58 1.27
N LEU A 145 -2.37 8.67 0.85
CA LEU A 145 -3.45 8.16 1.70
C LEU A 145 -2.89 7.37 2.90
N ALA A 146 -1.80 6.61 2.72
CA ALA A 146 -1.08 5.98 3.84
C ALA A 146 -0.50 7.03 4.80
N GLY A 147 0.03 8.14 4.27
CA GLY A 147 0.50 9.28 5.07
C GLY A 147 -0.63 9.93 5.89
N VAL A 148 -1.83 10.07 5.31
CA VAL A 148 -3.00 10.62 6.01
C VAL A 148 -3.43 9.72 7.19
N TRP A 149 -3.35 8.40 7.03
CA TRP A 149 -3.51 7.48 8.16
C TRP A 149 -2.38 7.62 9.19
N ALA A 150 -1.12 7.75 8.76
CA ALA A 150 0.02 7.96 9.65
C ALA A 150 -0.10 9.26 10.49
N TYR A 151 -0.73 10.31 9.94
CA TYR A 151 -1.06 11.52 10.70
C TYR A 151 -2.03 11.22 11.85
N SER A 152 -3.03 10.38 11.60
CA SER A 152 -4.01 9.95 12.62
C SER A 152 -3.35 9.11 13.72
N THR A 153 -2.47 8.17 13.37
CA THR A 153 -1.73 7.36 14.36
C THR A 153 -0.80 8.23 15.22
N TYR A 154 -0.10 9.20 14.60
CA TYR A 154 0.72 10.19 15.30
C TYR A 154 -0.09 10.99 16.33
N ASN A 155 -1.25 11.55 15.92
CA ASN A 155 -2.10 12.33 16.82
C ASN A 155 -2.72 11.50 17.95
N ARG A 156 -2.88 10.20 17.74
CA ARG A 156 -3.31 9.25 18.78
C ARG A 156 -2.17 8.79 19.69
N ASN A 157 -0.95 9.29 19.49
CA ASN A 157 0.27 8.92 20.23
C ASN A 157 0.57 7.41 20.18
N LEU A 158 0.34 6.80 19.01
CA LEU A 158 0.66 5.39 18.78
C LEU A 158 2.06 5.19 18.19
N LEU A 159 2.74 6.27 17.82
CA LEU A 159 4.05 6.23 17.18
C LEU A 159 5.18 6.51 18.17
N GLU A 160 6.26 5.76 18.04
CA GLU A 160 7.53 6.01 18.71
C GLU A 160 8.39 7.02 17.94
N SER A 161 9.50 7.42 18.55
CA SER A 161 10.45 8.33 17.92
C SER A 161 11.26 7.56 16.87
N GLY A 162 11.07 7.89 15.60
CA GLY A 162 11.75 7.22 14.48
C GLY A 162 10.78 6.54 13.50
N ASP A 163 9.56 6.23 13.94
CA ASP A 163 8.57 5.49 13.14
C ASP A 163 8.25 6.19 11.81
N ILE A 164 8.08 7.52 11.83
CA ILE A 164 7.82 8.26 10.59
C ILE A 164 9.02 8.18 9.64
N GLU A 165 10.24 8.25 10.16
CA GLU A 165 11.46 8.04 9.38
C GLU A 165 11.56 6.61 8.81
N GLU A 166 11.09 5.59 9.54
CA GLU A 166 10.97 4.22 9.04
C GLU A 166 9.98 4.12 7.88
N GLY A 167 8.81 4.75 8.00
CA GLY A 167 7.80 4.82 6.93
C GLY A 167 8.33 5.53 5.68
N LEU A 168 9.00 6.68 5.86
CA LEU A 168 9.68 7.40 4.76
C LEU A 168 10.78 6.54 4.13
N GLY A 169 11.53 5.81 4.96
CA GLY A 169 12.55 4.86 4.51
C GLY A 169 11.95 3.74 3.67
N ALA A 170 10.82 3.17 4.10
CA ALA A 170 10.08 2.16 3.36
C ALA A 170 9.58 2.71 2.02
N ALA A 171 8.93 3.87 2.00
CA ALA A 171 8.46 4.54 0.78
C ALA A 171 9.59 4.78 -0.23
N ALA A 172 10.74 5.26 0.25
CA ALA A 172 11.94 5.40 -0.58
C ALA A 172 12.45 4.05 -1.10
N ALA A 173 12.39 3.01 -0.27
CA ALA A 173 12.97 1.71 -0.60
C ALA A 173 12.22 0.97 -1.73
N VAL A 174 10.92 1.26 -1.88
CA VAL A 174 10.04 0.67 -2.90
C VAL A 174 9.88 1.54 -4.17
N GLY A 175 10.66 2.62 -4.31
CA GLY A 175 10.74 3.37 -5.57
C GLY A 175 11.39 2.56 -6.69
N ASP A 176 10.91 2.73 -7.92
CA ASP A 176 11.38 1.96 -9.08
C ASP A 176 12.88 2.19 -9.35
N ASP A 177 13.38 3.42 -9.17
CA ASP A 177 14.80 3.73 -9.28
C ASP A 177 15.66 2.95 -8.28
N ARG A 178 15.22 2.86 -7.03
CA ARG A 178 15.92 2.13 -5.97
C ARG A 178 15.88 0.63 -6.18
N ILE A 179 14.73 0.09 -6.57
CA ILE A 179 14.58 -1.34 -6.88
C ILE A 179 15.44 -1.70 -8.10
N GLN A 180 15.35 -0.95 -9.19
CA GLN A 180 16.09 -1.21 -10.42
C GLN A 180 17.61 -1.11 -10.19
N GLU A 181 18.08 -0.12 -9.45
CA GLU A 181 19.49 0.01 -9.09
C GLU A 181 19.96 -1.20 -8.27
N THR A 182 19.17 -1.63 -7.28
CA THR A 182 19.50 -2.77 -6.40
C THR A 182 19.51 -4.10 -7.15
N VAL A 183 18.58 -4.29 -8.09
CA VAL A 183 18.39 -5.57 -8.81
C VAL A 183 19.25 -5.67 -10.08
N THR A 184 19.39 -4.57 -10.82
CA THR A 184 19.99 -4.56 -12.16
C THR A 184 21.23 -3.66 -12.28
N GLY A 185 21.46 -2.76 -11.32
CA GLY A 185 22.55 -1.79 -11.36
C GLY A 185 22.39 -0.69 -12.40
N ARG A 186 21.16 -0.49 -12.91
CA ARG A 186 20.80 0.57 -13.87
C ARG A 186 19.37 1.03 -13.61
N VAL A 187 19.10 2.29 -13.93
CA VAL A 187 17.78 2.90 -13.82
C VAL A 187 17.23 3.22 -15.22
N ASP A 188 15.99 2.82 -15.48
CA ASP A 188 15.26 3.09 -16.72
C ASP A 188 13.86 3.66 -16.42
N PRO A 189 13.72 5.00 -16.42
CA PRO A 189 12.46 5.67 -16.11
C PRO A 189 11.30 5.36 -17.05
N GLU A 190 11.55 4.93 -18.29
CA GLU A 190 10.47 4.63 -19.25
C GLU A 190 9.70 3.36 -18.84
N SER A 191 10.31 2.51 -18.02
CA SER A 191 9.74 1.23 -17.55
C SER A 191 9.02 1.31 -16.21
N TRP A 192 8.99 2.48 -15.57
CA TRP A 192 8.44 2.65 -14.22
C TRP A 192 6.92 2.49 -14.18
N THR A 193 6.44 1.95 -13.06
CA THR A 193 5.01 1.75 -12.76
C THR A 193 4.62 2.22 -11.36
N HIS A 194 5.60 2.44 -10.48
CA HIS A 194 5.40 2.90 -9.09
C HIS A 194 6.01 4.28 -8.81
N GLY A 195 6.89 4.75 -9.69
CA GLY A 195 7.50 6.08 -9.60
C GLY A 195 8.82 6.06 -8.86
N SER A 196 9.48 7.22 -8.78
CA SER A 196 10.79 7.31 -8.12
C SER A 196 10.66 7.32 -6.60
N SER A 197 11.71 6.88 -5.91
CA SER A 197 11.84 6.93 -4.46
C SER A 197 11.53 8.32 -3.91
N GLN A 198 11.96 9.37 -4.60
CA GLN A 198 11.67 10.75 -4.23
C GLN A 198 10.17 11.06 -4.30
N GLN A 199 9.49 10.68 -5.39
CA GLN A 199 8.06 10.93 -5.53
C GLN A 199 7.26 10.20 -4.44
N ARG A 200 7.60 8.93 -4.17
CA ARG A 200 6.97 8.11 -3.12
C ARG A 200 7.04 8.81 -1.75
N VAL A 201 8.25 9.27 -1.38
CA VAL A 201 8.50 10.02 -0.14
C VAL A 201 7.72 11.32 -0.11
N GLU A 202 7.75 12.10 -1.18
CA GLU A 202 7.06 13.39 -1.26
C GLU A 202 5.54 13.25 -1.04
N TRP A 203 4.91 12.24 -1.63
CA TRP A 203 3.48 12.02 -1.49
C TRP A 203 3.10 11.43 -0.13
N PHE A 204 3.87 10.48 0.40
CA PHE A 204 3.67 10.01 1.77
C PHE A 204 3.79 11.16 2.79
N GLN A 205 4.83 11.99 2.67
CA GLN A 205 5.05 13.15 3.53
C GLN A 205 3.91 14.17 3.40
N ARG A 206 3.41 14.44 2.17
CA ARG A 206 2.27 15.35 1.96
C ARG A 206 1.03 14.90 2.71
N GLY A 207 0.71 13.60 2.64
CA GLY A 207 -0.41 13.02 3.37
C GLY A 207 -0.22 13.14 4.89
N PHE A 208 0.99 12.81 5.36
CA PHE A 208 1.35 12.89 6.78
C PHE A 208 1.29 14.31 7.35
N GLU A 209 1.82 15.30 6.63
CA GLU A 209 1.84 16.68 7.13
C GLU A 209 0.46 17.33 7.14
N SER A 210 -0.39 16.99 6.16
CA SER A 210 -1.71 17.58 6.00
C SER A 210 -2.78 16.90 6.85
N GLY A 211 -2.72 15.57 6.99
CA GLY A 211 -3.81 14.77 7.54
C GLY A 211 -5.10 14.83 6.72
N ASP A 212 -5.04 15.34 5.49
CA ASP A 212 -6.19 15.63 4.64
C ASP A 212 -6.09 14.83 3.33
N SER A 213 -6.98 13.85 3.15
CA SER A 213 -7.05 13.05 1.91
C SER A 213 -7.37 13.87 0.67
N GLY A 214 -7.94 15.08 0.82
CA GLY A 214 -8.14 16.03 -0.27
C GLY A 214 -6.84 16.56 -0.88
N GLN A 215 -5.71 16.46 -0.17
CA GLN A 215 -4.39 16.82 -0.70
C GLN A 215 -3.74 15.69 -1.51
N CYS A 216 -4.37 14.51 -1.60
CA CYS A 216 -3.86 13.32 -2.27
C CYS A 216 -4.29 13.22 -3.75
N ASP A 217 -4.59 14.35 -4.41
CA ASP A 217 -4.97 14.34 -5.82
C ASP A 217 -3.72 14.37 -6.74
N THR A 218 -3.20 13.18 -7.04
CA THR A 218 -2.09 12.98 -7.99
C THR A 218 -2.51 13.14 -9.45
N PHE A 219 -3.81 13.17 -9.73
CA PHE A 219 -4.36 13.27 -11.07
C PHE A 219 -4.58 14.73 -11.50
N ALA A 220 -4.79 15.64 -10.54
CA ALA A 220 -4.96 17.07 -10.78
C ALA A 220 -3.65 17.87 -10.94
N GLU A 221 -2.48 17.31 -10.59
CA GLU A 221 -1.19 18.00 -10.84
C GLU A 221 -0.80 18.06 -12.34
N LEU A 222 -1.71 17.70 -13.24
CA LEU A 222 -1.52 17.76 -14.69
C LEU A 222 -2.75 18.36 -15.39
N ASP A 223 -2.85 19.68 -15.32
CA ASP A 223 -3.38 20.54 -16.39
C ASP A 223 -2.22 21.38 -16.98
#